data_AF-A0AAD5Q5D4-F1
#
_entry.id   AF-A0AAD5Q5D4-F1
#
_cell.length_a   1.000
_cell.length_b   1.000
_cell.length_c   1.000
_cell.angle_alpha   90.00
_cell.angle_beta   90.00
_cell.angle_gamma   90.00
#
_symmetry.space_group_name_H-M   'P 1'
#
loop_
_entity.id
_entity.type
_entity.pdbx_description
1 polymer ?
#
loop_
_entity_poly.entity_id
_entity_poly.type
_entity_poly.pdbx_seq_one_letter_code
_entity_poly.pdbx_strand_id
1 'polypeptide(L)'
;MVSIGTRSPVYGRHGMVASSQPLASEIGLRILRAGGNAVDAAIAMAAALSVTEPCSTGIGGDCFLLFYDASTREVQGINGSGRSPASLTMERARADFAAEAVDGALPPFVPRAHGHSVTVPGAVAGWVDALNKWGSMRLADVLAPAIELARDGSTEAPTATSCF
;
A
#
# COMPACT_ATOMS: atom_id res chain seq x y z
N MET A 1 -2.22 23.02 24.77
CA MET A 1 -1.33 23.59 23.74
C MET A 1 -1.62 22.84 22.45
N VAL A 2 -2.41 23.43 21.55
CA VAL A 2 -2.80 22.79 20.29
C VAL A 2 -1.56 22.76 19.41
N SER A 3 -1.11 21.58 19.00
CA SER A 3 -0.09 21.45 17.97
C SER A 3 -0.66 22.04 16.68
N ILE A 4 -0.26 23.27 16.37
CA ILE A 4 -0.49 23.87 15.06
C ILE A 4 0.31 23.01 14.08
N GLY A 5 -0.37 22.33 13.16
CA GLY A 5 0.30 21.49 12.16
C GLY A 5 1.44 22.26 11.49
N THR A 6 2.58 21.60 11.26
CA THR A 6 3.78 22.22 10.67
C THR A 6 3.59 22.66 9.22
N ARG A 7 2.44 22.33 8.60
CA ARG A 7 2.02 22.77 7.27
C ARG A 7 0.61 23.36 7.33
N SER A 8 0.39 24.44 6.58
CA SER A 8 -0.93 25.08 6.45
C SER A 8 -1.93 24.16 5.73
N PRO A 9 -3.23 24.17 6.11
CA PRO A 9 -4.28 23.52 5.33
C PRO A 9 -4.32 24.07 3.91
N VAL A 10 -4.44 23.18 2.93
CA VAL A 10 -4.55 23.55 1.51
C VAL A 10 -5.99 23.34 1.05
N TYR A 11 -6.48 24.24 0.20
CA TYR A 11 -7.80 24.18 -0.40
C TYR A 11 -7.67 24.00 -1.91
N GLY A 12 -8.44 23.09 -2.49
CA GLY A 12 -8.46 22.81 -3.93
C GLY A 12 -9.89 22.70 -4.44
N ARG A 13 -10.18 23.33 -5.58
CA ARG A 13 -11.52 23.28 -6.21
C ARG A 13 -11.75 22.04 -7.08
N HIS A 14 -10.68 21.42 -7.57
CA HIS A 14 -10.74 20.36 -8.59
C HIS A 14 -10.18 19.02 -8.13
N GLY A 15 -9.64 18.95 -6.91
CA GLY A 15 -9.04 17.74 -6.36
C GLY A 15 -8.05 18.04 -5.25
N MET A 16 -7.77 17.02 -4.44
CA MET A 16 -6.78 17.04 -3.37
C MET A 16 -6.20 15.65 -3.22
N VAL A 17 -4.92 15.56 -2.87
CA VAL A 17 -4.25 14.31 -2.50
C VAL A 17 -3.36 14.56 -1.29
N ALA A 18 -3.12 13.51 -0.50
CA ALA A 18 -2.22 13.56 0.63
C ALA A 18 -1.57 12.19 0.84
N SER A 19 -0.25 12.17 1.05
CA SER A 19 0.53 10.97 1.40
C SER A 19 1.67 11.33 2.36
N SER A 20 2.30 10.31 2.94
CA SER A 20 3.52 10.42 3.75
C SER A 20 4.69 11.01 2.96
N GLN A 21 4.79 10.69 1.67
CA GLN A 21 5.89 11.11 0.80
C GLN A 21 5.46 12.20 -0.20
N PRO A 22 6.20 13.34 -0.30
CA PRO A 22 5.88 14.41 -1.24
C PRO A 22 5.84 13.97 -2.71
N LEU A 23 6.76 13.10 -3.14
CA LEU A 23 6.83 12.59 -4.51
C LEU A 23 5.59 11.75 -4.87
N ALA A 24 5.08 10.94 -3.93
CA ALA A 24 3.83 10.22 -4.13
C ALA A 24 2.65 11.19 -4.27
N SER A 25 2.56 12.23 -3.42
CA SER A 25 1.52 13.26 -3.53
C SER A 25 1.60 14.00 -4.87
N GLU A 26 2.79 14.30 -5.37
CA GLU A 26 2.97 14.92 -6.69
C GLU A 26 2.47 14.02 -7.82
N ILE A 27 2.78 12.71 -7.77
CA ILE A 27 2.26 11.72 -8.72
C ILE A 27 0.73 11.65 -8.69
N GLY A 28 0.12 11.65 -7.49
CA GLY A 28 -1.34 11.71 -7.36
C GLY A 28 -1.93 12.95 -8.02
N LEU A 29 -1.31 14.13 -7.83
CA LEU A 29 -1.72 15.36 -8.51
C LEU A 29 -1.54 15.28 -10.03
N ARG A 30 -0.47 14.66 -10.53
CA ARG A 30 -0.24 14.43 -11.97
C ARG A 30 -1.38 13.61 -12.57
N ILE A 31 -1.81 12.55 -11.91
CA ILE A 31 -2.94 11.71 -12.36
C ILE A 31 -4.25 12.50 -12.39
N LEU A 32 -4.57 13.24 -11.33
CA LEU A 32 -5.77 14.08 -11.32
C LEU A 32 -5.74 15.15 -12.42
N ARG A 33 -4.58 15.78 -12.67
CA ARG A 33 -4.40 16.76 -13.76
C ARG A 33 -4.51 16.14 -15.14
N ALA A 34 -4.18 14.86 -15.29
CA ALA A 34 -4.34 14.10 -16.53
C ALA A 34 -5.79 13.63 -16.75
N GLY A 35 -6.72 13.96 -15.85
CA GLY A 35 -8.14 13.61 -15.96
C GLY A 35 -8.52 12.29 -15.29
N GLY A 36 -7.60 11.65 -14.57
CA GLY A 36 -7.90 10.51 -13.72
C GLY A 36 -8.74 10.89 -12.51
N ASN A 37 -9.41 9.90 -11.92
CA ASN A 37 -10.24 10.11 -10.74
C ASN A 37 -9.47 9.83 -9.42
N ALA A 38 -10.17 9.90 -8.29
CA ALA A 38 -9.58 9.68 -6.97
C ALA A 38 -8.98 8.26 -6.81
N VAL A 39 -9.56 7.24 -7.42
CA VAL A 39 -9.05 5.86 -7.37
C VAL A 39 -7.80 5.73 -8.23
N ASP A 40 -7.81 6.26 -9.45
CA ASP A 40 -6.61 6.28 -10.32
C ASP A 40 -5.43 6.95 -9.59
N ALA A 41 -5.67 8.12 -8.98
CA ALA A 41 -4.66 8.85 -8.23
C ALA A 41 -4.17 8.10 -6.99
N ALA A 42 -5.07 7.48 -6.23
CA ALA A 42 -4.71 6.70 -5.04
C ALA A 42 -3.85 5.48 -5.37
N ILE A 43 -4.15 4.77 -6.47
CA ILE A 43 -3.34 3.62 -6.90
C ILE A 43 -1.96 4.06 -7.41
N ALA A 44 -1.88 5.16 -8.17
CA ALA A 44 -0.59 5.71 -8.59
C ALA A 44 0.27 6.15 -7.38
N MET A 45 -0.36 6.75 -6.38
CA MET A 45 0.30 7.11 -5.11
C MET A 45 0.79 5.86 -4.37
N ALA A 46 -0.02 4.81 -4.26
CA ALA A 46 0.38 3.56 -3.59
C ALA A 46 1.57 2.88 -4.29
N ALA A 47 1.57 2.89 -5.63
CA ALA A 47 2.70 2.41 -6.43
C ALA A 47 3.96 3.26 -6.20
N ALA A 48 3.83 4.59 -6.16
CA ALA A 48 4.96 5.47 -5.85
C ALA A 48 5.50 5.26 -4.42
N LEU A 49 4.62 5.06 -3.45
CA LEU A 49 5.00 4.76 -2.07
C LEU A 49 5.76 3.43 -1.94
N SER A 50 5.49 2.46 -2.81
CA SER A 50 6.27 1.22 -2.86
C SER A 50 7.75 1.47 -3.23
N VAL A 51 8.06 2.61 -3.85
CA VAL A 51 9.42 3.02 -4.19
C VAL A 51 9.99 3.95 -3.13
N THR A 52 9.21 4.93 -2.68
CA THR A 52 9.70 6.00 -1.78
C THR A 52 9.60 5.66 -0.29
N GLU A 53 8.87 4.61 0.07
CA GLU A 53 8.69 4.17 1.46
C GLU A 53 8.65 2.63 1.58
N PRO A 54 9.69 1.92 1.11
CA PRO A 54 9.67 0.47 0.90
C PRO A 54 9.55 -0.35 2.20
N CYS A 55 9.92 0.20 3.36
CA CYS A 55 9.73 -0.48 4.65
C CYS A 55 8.28 -0.47 5.15
N SER A 56 7.47 0.46 4.67
CA SER A 56 6.12 0.68 5.19
C SER A 56 5.06 0.02 4.32
N THR A 57 5.23 0.04 3.01
CA THR A 57 4.25 -0.49 2.05
C THR A 57 4.92 -0.94 0.76
N GLY A 58 4.27 -1.85 0.04
CA GLY A 58 4.80 -2.39 -1.20
C GLY A 58 3.87 -3.38 -1.89
N ILE A 59 4.25 -3.75 -3.12
CA ILE A 59 3.52 -4.74 -3.93
C ILE A 59 3.45 -6.14 -3.28
N GLY A 60 4.38 -6.44 -2.37
CA GLY A 60 4.42 -7.69 -1.61
C GLY A 60 3.53 -7.72 -0.38
N GLY A 61 2.80 -6.64 -0.09
CA GLY A 61 1.92 -6.52 1.07
C GLY A 61 0.44 -6.64 0.74
N ASP A 62 -0.36 -5.94 1.54
CA ASP A 62 -1.82 -5.96 1.51
C ASP A 62 -2.39 -4.60 1.11
N CYS A 63 -3.67 -4.58 0.71
CA CYS A 63 -4.40 -3.35 0.40
C CYS A 63 -5.75 -3.32 1.11
N PHE A 64 -6.05 -2.20 1.77
CA PHE A 64 -7.39 -1.88 2.24
C PHE A 64 -7.78 -0.54 1.63
N LEU A 65 -8.82 -0.53 0.80
CA LEU A 65 -9.27 0.67 0.12
C LEU A 65 -10.70 0.98 0.55
N LEU A 66 -10.94 2.23 0.96
CA LEU A 66 -12.27 2.76 1.20
C LEU A 66 -12.59 3.78 0.12
N PHE A 67 -13.72 3.60 -0.53
CA PHE A 67 -14.21 4.46 -1.60
C PHE A 67 -15.58 4.99 -1.24
N TYR A 68 -15.73 6.31 -1.24
CA TYR A 68 -17.02 6.96 -1.11
C TYR A 68 -17.56 7.31 -2.50
N ASP A 69 -18.69 6.74 -2.87
CA ASP A 69 -19.38 7.06 -4.11
C ASP A 69 -20.34 8.22 -3.85
N ALA A 70 -20.04 9.39 -4.43
CA ALA A 70 -20.87 10.58 -4.25
C ALA A 70 -22.26 10.45 -4.91
N SER A 71 -22.41 9.58 -5.91
CA SER A 71 -23.68 9.37 -6.62
C SER A 71 -24.66 8.55 -5.79
N THR A 72 -24.19 7.50 -5.13
CA THR A 72 -25.01 6.65 -4.25
C THR A 72 -24.99 7.10 -2.79
N ARG A 73 -24.00 7.92 -2.42
CA ARG A 73 -23.70 8.36 -1.05
C ARG A 73 -23.31 7.22 -0.10
N GLU A 74 -22.72 6.17 -0.66
CA GLU A 74 -22.30 4.99 0.10
C GLU A 74 -20.78 4.88 0.18
N VAL A 75 -20.30 4.28 1.28
CA VAL A 75 -18.90 3.86 1.40
C VAL A 75 -18.82 2.39 1.06
N GLN A 76 -17.95 2.06 0.11
CA GLN A 76 -17.61 0.70 -0.27
C GLN A 76 -16.14 0.44 0.06
N GLY A 77 -15.81 -0.83 0.31
CA GLY A 77 -14.45 -1.25 0.64
C GLY A 77 -13.93 -2.34 -0.30
N ILE A 78 -12.62 -2.35 -0.54
CA ILE A 78 -11.88 -3.50 -1.05
C ILE A 78 -10.95 -3.97 0.06
N ASN A 79 -11.03 -5.28 0.34
CA ASN A 79 -10.08 -5.99 1.18
C ASN A 79 -9.17 -6.85 0.29
N GLY A 80 -8.00 -6.34 -0.01
CA GLY A 80 -6.89 -7.04 -0.66
C GLY A 80 -5.84 -7.50 0.34
N SER A 81 -6.26 -8.00 1.51
CA SER A 81 -5.36 -8.66 2.46
C SER A 81 -5.11 -10.11 2.08
N GLY A 82 -3.84 -10.50 2.05
CA GLY A 82 -3.38 -11.83 1.74
C GLY A 82 -3.89 -12.90 2.70
N ARG A 83 -4.15 -14.08 2.16
CA ARG A 83 -4.44 -15.28 2.95
C ARG A 83 -3.15 -15.98 3.37
N SER A 84 -3.23 -16.82 4.40
CA SER A 84 -2.17 -17.81 4.64
C SER A 84 -2.07 -18.77 3.45
N PRO A 85 -0.87 -19.31 3.14
CA PRO A 85 -0.72 -20.34 2.12
C PRO A 85 -1.65 -21.53 2.40
N ALA A 86 -2.25 -22.09 1.35
CA ALA A 86 -3.24 -23.18 1.49
C ALA A 86 -2.66 -24.43 2.19
N SER A 87 -1.35 -24.68 2.04
CA SER A 87 -0.64 -25.79 2.68
C SER A 87 -0.19 -25.50 4.11
N LEU A 88 -0.27 -24.25 4.58
CA LEU A 88 0.16 -23.87 5.93
C LEU A 88 -0.99 -24.14 6.92
N THR A 89 -1.13 -25.41 7.30
CA THR A 89 -2.05 -25.81 8.36
C THR A 89 -1.44 -25.55 9.74
N MET A 90 -2.29 -25.50 10.78
CA MET A 90 -1.80 -25.36 12.16
C MET A 90 -0.89 -26.53 12.57
N GLU A 91 -1.21 -27.75 12.14
CA GLU A 91 -0.36 -28.92 12.37
C GLU A 91 1.02 -28.75 11.73
N ARG A 92 1.06 -28.32 10.46
CA ARG A 92 2.31 -28.06 9.74
C ARG A 92 3.13 -26.97 10.44
N ALA A 93 2.50 -25.85 10.79
CA ALA A 93 3.17 -24.77 11.48
C ALA A 93 3.77 -25.22 12.82
N ARG A 94 3.03 -26.00 13.62
CA ARG A 94 3.52 -26.55 14.89
C ARG A 94 4.69 -27.51 14.70
N ALA A 95 4.64 -28.36 13.67
CA ALA A 95 5.72 -29.28 13.34
C ALA A 95 7.00 -28.53 12.95
N ASP A 96 6.88 -27.49 12.13
CA ASP A 96 8.03 -26.70 11.67
C ASP A 96 8.70 -25.92 12.82
N PHE A 97 7.94 -25.50 13.85
CA PHE A 97 8.48 -24.82 15.05
C PHE A 97 8.84 -25.75 16.21
N ALA A 98 8.67 -27.07 16.06
CA ALA A 98 8.88 -28.01 17.18
C ALA A 98 10.31 -27.98 17.73
N ALA A 99 11.31 -27.75 16.88
CA ALA A 99 12.71 -27.65 17.28
C ALA A 99 13.05 -26.32 17.98
N GLU A 100 12.18 -25.31 17.87
CA GLU A 100 12.32 -24.00 18.52
C GLU A 100 11.59 -23.94 19.87
N ALA A 101 10.95 -25.04 20.30
CA ALA A 101 10.23 -25.09 21.56
C ALA A 101 11.19 -25.00 22.75
N VAL A 102 10.89 -24.10 23.68
CA VAL A 102 11.61 -23.94 24.95
C VAL A 102 10.69 -24.45 26.07
N ASP A 103 11.19 -25.37 26.88
CA ASP A 103 10.42 -26.03 27.95
C ASP A 103 9.09 -26.67 27.46
N GLY A 104 9.10 -27.17 26.21
CA GLY A 104 7.93 -27.81 25.58
C GLY A 104 6.86 -26.83 25.07
N ALA A 105 7.09 -25.52 25.18
CA ALA A 105 6.21 -24.49 24.64
C ALA A 105 6.71 -23.98 23.29
N LEU A 106 5.80 -23.90 22.30
CA LEU A 106 6.09 -23.27 21.01
C LEU A 106 6.21 -21.75 21.15
N PRO A 107 6.90 -21.08 20.20
CA PRO A 107 6.90 -19.62 20.13
C PRO A 107 5.46 -19.06 20.15
N PRO A 108 5.19 -17.99 20.93
CA PRO A 108 3.85 -17.42 21.04
C PRO A 108 3.37 -16.71 19.76
N PHE A 109 4.29 -16.43 18.83
CA PHE A 109 4.03 -15.83 17.53
C PHE A 109 5.02 -16.38 16.50
N VAL A 110 4.64 -16.32 15.22
CA VAL A 110 5.56 -16.60 14.10
C VAL A 110 6.65 -15.52 14.10
N PRO A 111 7.95 -15.88 14.15
CA PRO A 111 9.03 -14.91 14.10
C PRO A 111 8.95 -14.04 12.83
N ARG A 112 9.22 -12.73 12.95
CA ARG A 112 9.04 -11.76 11.86
C ARG A 112 9.79 -12.14 10.58
N ALA A 113 11.00 -12.68 10.73
CA ALA A 113 11.87 -13.08 9.63
C ALA A 113 11.62 -14.51 9.10
N HIS A 114 10.66 -15.26 9.66
CA HIS A 114 10.36 -16.62 9.23
C HIS A 114 9.44 -16.62 8.01
N GLY A 115 9.61 -17.54 7.05
CA GLY A 115 8.78 -17.58 5.84
C GLY A 115 7.28 -17.73 6.09
N HIS A 116 6.88 -18.32 7.23
CA HIS A 116 5.46 -18.40 7.64
C HIS A 116 4.84 -17.03 8.00
N SER A 117 5.64 -15.97 8.16
CA SER A 117 5.13 -14.61 8.37
C SER A 117 4.64 -13.96 7.07
N VAL A 118 4.94 -14.55 5.92
CA VAL A 118 4.56 -14.06 4.60
C VAL A 118 3.19 -14.60 4.19
N THR A 119 2.21 -13.71 4.05
CA THR A 119 0.91 -14.01 3.44
C THR A 119 1.02 -13.99 1.91
N VAL A 120 0.04 -14.56 1.20
CA VAL A 120 -0.07 -14.41 -0.25
C VAL A 120 -0.33 -12.93 -0.58
N PRO A 121 0.58 -12.19 -1.25
CA PRO A 121 0.42 -10.75 -1.43
C PRO A 121 -0.89 -10.37 -2.12
N GLY A 122 -1.66 -9.48 -1.50
CA GLY A 122 -2.96 -9.04 -2.00
C GLY A 122 -3.00 -7.62 -2.55
N ALA A 123 -1.95 -6.81 -2.31
CA ALA A 123 -1.94 -5.39 -2.67
C ALA A 123 -2.24 -5.14 -4.15
N VAL A 124 -1.47 -5.78 -5.06
CA VAL A 124 -1.62 -5.57 -6.51
C VAL A 124 -2.99 -6.05 -7.02
N ALA A 125 -3.49 -7.17 -6.50
CA ALA A 125 -4.82 -7.65 -6.85
C ALA A 125 -5.90 -6.63 -6.42
N GLY A 126 -5.80 -6.09 -5.21
CA GLY A 126 -6.68 -5.03 -4.72
C GLY A 126 -6.61 -3.76 -5.57
N TRP A 127 -5.43 -3.38 -6.07
CA TRP A 127 -5.27 -2.24 -6.96
C TRP A 127 -5.98 -2.46 -8.30
N VAL A 128 -5.82 -3.64 -8.90
CA VAL A 128 -6.47 -4.00 -10.17
C VAL A 128 -7.99 -4.04 -10.00
N ASP A 129 -8.48 -4.66 -8.92
CA ASP A 129 -9.91 -4.72 -8.62
C ASP A 129 -10.51 -3.31 -8.42
N ALA A 130 -9.79 -2.43 -7.73
CA ALA A 130 -10.19 -1.04 -7.54
C ALA A 130 -10.27 -0.27 -8.86
N LEU A 131 -9.26 -0.39 -9.73
CA LEU A 131 -9.24 0.26 -11.04
C LEU A 131 -10.35 -0.28 -11.95
N ASN A 132 -10.57 -1.60 -11.96
CA ASN A 132 -11.64 -2.20 -12.75
C ASN A 132 -13.03 -1.75 -12.29
N LYS A 133 -13.22 -1.59 -10.98
CA LYS A 133 -14.53 -1.25 -10.39
C LYS A 133 -14.82 0.25 -10.42
N TRP A 134 -13.81 1.08 -10.17
CA TRP A 134 -13.97 2.52 -9.93
C TRP A 134 -12.97 3.39 -10.66
N GLY A 135 -11.95 2.84 -11.30
CA GLY A 135 -10.94 3.59 -12.04
C GLY A 135 -11.48 4.12 -13.38
N SER A 136 -10.73 5.05 -13.96
CA SER A 136 -11.02 5.61 -15.29
C SER A 136 -9.82 5.54 -16.24
N MET A 137 -8.65 5.13 -15.75
CA MET A 137 -7.42 5.00 -16.52
C MET A 137 -6.96 3.54 -16.63
N ARG A 138 -6.13 3.24 -17.64
CA ARG A 138 -5.52 1.91 -17.74
C ARG A 138 -4.46 1.74 -16.66
N LEU A 139 -4.32 0.53 -16.14
CA LEU A 139 -3.28 0.19 -15.15
C LEU A 139 -1.88 0.65 -15.59
N ALA A 140 -1.53 0.47 -16.87
CA ALA A 140 -0.24 0.90 -17.41
C ALA A 140 -0.01 2.41 -17.27
N ASP A 141 -1.04 3.22 -17.48
CA ASP A 141 -0.95 4.69 -17.40
C ASP A 141 -0.86 5.14 -15.93
N VAL A 142 -1.61 4.47 -15.04
CA VAL A 142 -1.59 4.72 -13.60
C VAL A 142 -0.23 4.38 -12.97
N LEU A 143 0.39 3.29 -13.41
CA LEU A 143 1.69 2.84 -12.87
C LEU A 143 2.90 3.53 -13.52
N ALA A 144 2.74 4.14 -14.70
CA ALA A 144 3.85 4.75 -15.44
C ALA A 144 4.71 5.73 -14.59
N PRO A 145 4.13 6.66 -13.80
CA PRO A 145 4.93 7.58 -12.99
C PRO A 145 5.76 6.89 -11.90
N ALA A 146 5.23 5.81 -11.30
CA ALA A 146 5.97 5.03 -10.30
C ALA A 146 7.10 4.22 -10.94
N ILE A 147 6.90 3.75 -12.17
CA ILE A 147 7.94 3.06 -12.96
C ILE A 147 9.07 4.03 -13.34
N GLU A 148 8.74 5.24 -13.78
CA GLU A 148 9.72 6.33 -14.02
C GLU A 148 10.54 6.57 -12.75
N LEU A 149 9.85 6.78 -11.62
CA LEU A 149 10.47 7.03 -10.32
C LEU A 149 11.43 5.91 -9.88
N ALA A 150 11.05 4.64 -10.09
CA ALA A 150 11.89 3.50 -9.76
C ALA A 150 13.11 3.34 -10.68
N ARG A 151 13.01 3.74 -11.95
CA ARG A 151 14.09 3.63 -12.94
C ARG A 151 15.12 4.73 -12.81
N ASP A 152 14.65 5.95 -12.64
CA ASP A 152 15.51 7.14 -12.66
C ASP A 152 16.06 7.45 -11.25
N GLY A 153 15.48 6.82 -10.23
CA GLY A 153 15.80 7.06 -8.83
C GLY A 153 15.15 8.35 -8.30
N SER A 154 15.28 8.59 -7.01
CA SER A 154 14.81 9.83 -6.39
C SER A 154 15.74 10.26 -5.27
N THR A 155 15.79 11.56 -4.99
CA THR A 155 16.43 12.05 -3.77
C THR A 155 15.56 11.68 -2.58
N GLU A 156 15.98 10.66 -1.84
CA GLU A 156 15.21 10.10 -0.72
C GLU A 156 14.96 11.11 0.40
N ALA A 157 13.75 11.06 0.96
CA ALA A 157 13.46 11.72 2.23
C ALA A 157 14.13 10.93 3.38
N PRO A 158 14.52 11.58 4.51
CA PRO A 158 15.26 10.94 5.60
C PRO A 158 14.65 9.65 6.16
N THR A 159 13.32 9.49 6.11
CA THR A 159 12.62 8.29 6.57
C THR A 159 12.91 7.05 5.72
N ALA A 160 13.20 7.22 4.43
CA ALA A 160 13.58 6.12 3.54
C ALA A 160 15.03 5.68 3.79
N THR A 161 15.92 6.58 4.22
CA THR A 161 17.32 6.25 4.49
C THR A 161 17.49 5.26 5.65
N SER A 162 16.59 5.25 6.63
CA SER A 162 16.63 4.25 7.73
C SER A 162 16.21 2.83 7.32
N CYS A 163 15.76 2.64 6.08
CA CYS A 163 15.40 1.34 5.53
C CYS A 163 16.60 0.52 5.04
N PHE A 164 17.72 1.18 4.78
CA PHE A 164 18.96 0.58 4.27
C PHE A 164 20.05 0.62 5.34
#